data_AF-A0A1E4GP53-F1
#
_entry.id   AF-A0A1E4GP53-F1
#
_cell.length_a   1.000
_cell.length_b   1.000
_cell.length_c   1.000
_cell.angle_alpha   90.00
_cell.angle_beta   90.00
_cell.angle_gamma   90.00
#
_symmetry.space_group_name_H-M   'P 1'
#
loop_
_entity.id
_entity.type
_entity.pdbx_description
1 polymer ?
#
loop_
_entity_poly.entity_id
_entity_poly.type
_entity_poly.pdbx_seq_one_letter_code
_entity_poly.pdbx_strand_id
1 'polypeptide(L)'
;MWDALDITEDEARGLAEIAQHDLALARDFARRALAAEDNDEAARLGRSYQRAARSYRQTLAVKARLRRDLAAAAHARAQAEAAAPKPRPGQAAVARRIGELRAALLRLGWDEAERPESDGTEMDQGGESGEGAATVDFETACRDFAYRRADIDELIADERASPEFCDEPLDDHVARLALHLRFPPGGIGRWPDLPDPPRAALSRDLHDVDWRSSA
;
A
#
# COMPACT_ATOMS: atom_id res chain seq x y z
N MET A 1 -41.00 9.25 2.23
CA MET A 1 -41.66 8.85 0.96
C MET A 1 -40.99 7.64 0.32
N TRP A 2 -39.69 7.38 0.56
CA TRP A 2 -39.00 6.17 0.09
C TRP A 2 -39.35 4.90 0.88
N ASP A 3 -39.63 5.00 2.19
CA ASP A 3 -40.05 3.87 3.03
C ASP A 3 -41.33 3.14 2.56
N ALA A 4 -42.22 3.81 1.82
CA ALA A 4 -43.44 3.20 1.30
C ALA A 4 -43.21 2.33 0.05
N LEU A 5 -41.99 2.33 -0.49
CA LEU A 5 -41.58 1.55 -1.66
C LEU A 5 -40.80 0.30 -1.28
N ASP A 6 -40.38 0.18 -0.01
CA ASP A 6 -39.68 -0.99 0.48
C ASP A 6 -40.69 -2.08 0.86
N ILE A 7 -40.47 -3.29 0.34
CA ILE A 7 -41.27 -4.46 0.70
C ILE A 7 -41.07 -4.72 2.19
N THR A 8 -42.13 -4.60 2.96
CA THR A 8 -42.13 -4.92 4.38
C THR A 8 -41.89 -6.42 4.60
N GLU A 9 -41.44 -6.78 5.80
CA GLU A 9 -41.23 -8.19 6.13
C GLU A 9 -42.50 -9.04 6.02
N ASP A 10 -43.65 -8.45 6.37
CA ASP A 10 -44.96 -9.10 6.26
C ASP A 10 -45.38 -9.30 4.79
N GLU A 11 -45.15 -8.31 3.93
CA GLU A 11 -45.38 -8.45 2.48
C GLU A 11 -44.44 -9.49 1.86
N ALA A 12 -43.17 -9.53 2.25
CA ALA A 12 -42.22 -10.54 1.81
C ALA A 12 -42.65 -11.96 2.23
N ARG A 13 -43.18 -12.10 3.45
CA ARG A 13 -43.74 -13.36 3.96
C ARG A 13 -44.96 -13.80 3.17
N GLY A 14 -45.91 -12.89 2.94
CA GLY A 14 -47.10 -13.17 2.11
C GLY A 14 -46.74 -13.59 0.69
N LEU A 15 -45.75 -12.93 0.06
CA LEU A 15 -45.24 -13.34 -1.25
C LEU A 15 -44.59 -14.73 -1.23
N ALA A 16 -43.87 -15.07 -0.16
CA ALA A 16 -43.27 -16.39 0.00
C ALA A 16 -44.33 -17.49 0.16
N GLU A 17 -45.40 -17.24 0.91
CA GLU A 17 -46.53 -18.15 1.08
C GLU A 17 -47.25 -18.41 -0.26
N ILE A 18 -47.56 -17.35 -1.02
CA ILE A 18 -48.16 -17.49 -2.36
C ILE A 18 -47.24 -18.30 -3.29
N ALA A 19 -45.94 -18.01 -3.31
CA ALA A 19 -44.99 -18.75 -4.14
C ALA A 19 -44.90 -20.25 -3.77
N GLN A 20 -45.07 -20.61 -2.50
CA GLN A 20 -45.14 -22.00 -2.06
C GLN A 20 -46.39 -22.70 -2.61
N HIS A 21 -47.54 -22.04 -2.55
CA HIS A 21 -48.79 -22.54 -3.11
C HIS A 21 -48.71 -22.73 -4.64
N ASP A 22 -48.16 -21.75 -5.35
CA ASP A 22 -47.96 -21.83 -6.80
C ASP A 22 -47.05 -23.01 -7.19
N LEU A 23 -45.97 -23.23 -6.43
CA LEU A 23 -45.08 -24.36 -6.65
C LEU A 23 -45.78 -25.70 -6.37
N ALA A 24 -46.59 -25.78 -5.32
CA ALA A 24 -47.37 -26.97 -5.00
C ALA A 24 -48.37 -27.30 -6.12
N LEU A 25 -49.08 -26.28 -6.63
CA LEU A 25 -50.02 -26.43 -7.75
C LEU A 25 -49.32 -26.84 -9.04
N ALA A 26 -48.16 -26.25 -9.36
CA ALA A 26 -47.37 -26.66 -10.52
C ALA A 26 -46.91 -28.12 -10.43
N ARG A 27 -46.49 -28.57 -9.24
CA ARG A 27 -46.14 -29.98 -8.98
C ARG A 27 -47.35 -30.91 -9.13
N ASP A 28 -48.53 -30.47 -8.72
CA ASP A 28 -49.78 -31.22 -8.90
C ASP A 28 -50.11 -31.41 -10.38
N PHE A 29 -50.05 -30.34 -11.18
CA PHE A 29 -50.25 -30.43 -12.63
C PHE A 29 -49.27 -31.38 -13.30
N ALA A 30 -47.98 -31.32 -12.93
CA ALA A 30 -46.98 -32.24 -13.46
C ALA A 30 -47.31 -33.69 -13.10
N ARG A 31 -47.65 -33.96 -11.83
CA ARG A 31 -47.99 -35.31 -11.35
C ARG A 31 -49.19 -35.88 -12.09
N ARG A 32 -50.26 -35.09 -12.23
CA ARG A 32 -51.48 -35.51 -12.93
C ARG A 32 -51.27 -35.68 -14.42
N ALA A 33 -50.46 -34.81 -15.05
CA ALA A 33 -50.10 -34.95 -16.46
C ALA A 33 -49.37 -36.27 -16.75
N LEU A 34 -48.46 -36.68 -15.86
CA LEU A 34 -47.70 -37.93 -15.99
C LEU A 34 -48.56 -39.18 -15.73
N ALA A 35 -49.66 -39.04 -14.99
CA ALA A 35 -50.58 -40.13 -14.65
C ALA A 35 -51.79 -40.23 -15.59
N ALA A 36 -51.98 -39.26 -16.49
CA ALA A 36 -53.13 -39.24 -17.39
C ALA A 36 -53.00 -40.30 -18.48
N GLU A 37 -54.05 -41.10 -18.66
CA GLU A 37 -54.14 -42.12 -19.73
C GLU A 37 -54.61 -41.51 -21.05
N ASP A 38 -55.36 -40.40 -21.00
CA ASP A 38 -55.77 -39.62 -22.16
C ASP A 38 -54.71 -38.59 -22.55
N ASN A 39 -54.30 -38.62 -23.83
CA ASN A 39 -53.31 -37.72 -24.39
C ASN A 39 -53.76 -36.25 -24.36
N ASP A 40 -55.05 -35.98 -24.56
CA ASP A 40 -55.57 -34.60 -24.57
C ASP A 40 -55.56 -33.98 -23.16
N GLU A 41 -55.93 -34.77 -22.14
CA GLU A 41 -55.77 -34.40 -20.74
C GLU A 41 -54.30 -34.19 -20.35
N ALA A 42 -53.41 -35.13 -20.71
CA ALA A 42 -51.97 -35.01 -20.44
C ALA A 42 -51.40 -33.72 -21.04
N ALA A 43 -51.75 -33.42 -22.30
CA ALA A 43 -51.29 -32.21 -22.98
C ALA A 43 -51.82 -30.93 -22.32
N ARG A 44 -53.09 -30.91 -21.87
CA ARG A 44 -53.69 -29.76 -21.17
C ARG A 44 -52.97 -29.49 -19.84
N LEU A 45 -52.78 -30.52 -19.02
CA LEU A 45 -52.11 -30.40 -17.71
C LEU A 45 -50.62 -30.02 -17.88
N GLY A 46 -49.94 -30.62 -18.87
CA GLY A 46 -48.56 -30.32 -19.21
C GLY A 46 -48.34 -28.85 -19.60
N ARG A 47 -49.24 -28.25 -20.40
CA ARG A 47 -49.17 -26.82 -20.76
C ARG A 47 -49.26 -25.91 -19.54
N SER A 48 -50.15 -26.22 -18.59
CA SER A 48 -50.30 -25.46 -17.35
C SER A 48 -49.02 -25.51 -16.50
N TYR A 49 -48.41 -26.69 -16.35
CA TYR A 49 -47.11 -26.83 -15.68
C TYR A 49 -46.00 -26.06 -16.40
N GLN A 50 -45.89 -26.16 -17.72
CA GLN A 50 -44.81 -25.52 -18.47
C GLN A 50 -44.86 -23.99 -18.37
N ARG A 51 -46.06 -23.39 -18.29
CA ARG A 51 -46.21 -21.94 -18.06
C ARG A 51 -45.66 -21.55 -16.68
N ALA A 52 -46.00 -22.29 -15.63
CA ALA A 52 -45.48 -22.04 -14.27
C ALA A 52 -43.96 -22.26 -14.21
N ALA A 53 -43.46 -23.35 -14.80
CA ALA A 53 -42.04 -23.67 -14.86
C ALA A 53 -41.21 -22.62 -15.61
N ARG A 54 -41.77 -22.01 -16.67
CA ARG A 54 -41.13 -20.90 -17.39
C ARG A 54 -40.95 -19.69 -16.48
N SER A 55 -41.99 -19.28 -15.76
CA SER A 55 -41.92 -18.15 -14.83
C SER A 55 -40.83 -18.39 -13.77
N TYR A 56 -40.79 -19.59 -13.19
CA TYR A 56 -39.76 -19.97 -12.21
C TYR A 56 -38.33 -19.88 -12.78
N ARG A 57 -38.09 -20.40 -13.99
CA ARG A 57 -36.79 -20.29 -14.66
C ARG A 57 -36.38 -18.84 -14.91
N GLN A 58 -37.33 -17.98 -15.31
CA GLN A 58 -37.08 -16.55 -15.51
C GLN A 58 -36.70 -15.86 -14.19
N THR A 59 -37.41 -16.15 -13.10
CA THR A 59 -37.08 -15.62 -11.77
C THR A 59 -35.68 -16.04 -11.32
N LEU A 60 -35.28 -17.30 -11.53
CA LEU A 60 -33.92 -17.75 -11.21
C LEU A 60 -32.86 -17.02 -12.05
N ALA A 61 -33.12 -16.80 -13.34
CA ALA A 61 -32.21 -16.05 -14.21
C ALA A 61 -32.05 -14.60 -13.72
N VAL A 62 -33.14 -13.93 -13.33
CA VAL A 62 -33.11 -12.58 -12.76
C VAL A 62 -32.35 -12.56 -11.44
N LYS A 63 -32.61 -13.51 -10.52
CA LYS A 63 -31.89 -13.62 -9.25
C LYS A 63 -30.39 -13.82 -9.46
N ALA A 64 -30.00 -14.67 -10.41
CA ALA A 64 -28.60 -14.90 -10.74
C ALA A 64 -27.94 -13.63 -11.31
N ARG A 65 -28.66 -12.88 -12.16
CA ARG A 65 -28.19 -11.59 -12.67
C ARG A 65 -28.00 -10.57 -11.55
N LEU A 66 -29.01 -10.35 -10.71
CA LEU A 66 -28.94 -9.41 -9.59
C LEU A 66 -27.79 -9.72 -8.63
N ARG A 67 -27.52 -11.01 -8.36
CA ARG A 67 -26.37 -11.41 -7.54
C ARG A 67 -25.04 -10.98 -8.16
N ARG A 68 -24.87 -11.12 -9.49
CA ARG A 68 -23.67 -10.66 -10.18
C ARG A 68 -23.58 -9.13 -10.17
N ASP A 69 -24.69 -8.44 -10.40
CA ASP A 69 -24.74 -6.98 -10.41
C ASP A 69 -24.38 -6.39 -9.03
N LEU A 70 -24.88 -6.99 -7.94
CA LEU A 70 -24.52 -6.61 -6.56
C LEU A 70 -23.04 -6.87 -6.27
N ALA A 71 -22.49 -8.00 -6.70
CA ALA A 71 -21.07 -8.29 -6.53
C ALA A 71 -20.19 -7.29 -7.32
N ALA A 72 -20.56 -6.99 -8.57
CA ALA A 72 -19.87 -6.00 -9.38
C ALA A 72 -19.93 -4.60 -8.74
N ALA A 73 -21.08 -4.19 -8.22
CA ALA A 73 -21.23 -2.92 -7.51
C ALA A 73 -20.38 -2.85 -6.23
N ALA A 74 -20.31 -3.93 -5.46
CA ALA A 74 -19.46 -4.02 -4.29
C ALA A 74 -17.97 -3.90 -4.65
N HIS A 75 -17.53 -4.59 -5.70
CA HIS A 75 -16.16 -4.45 -6.21
C HIS A 75 -15.85 -3.04 -6.70
N ALA A 76 -16.76 -2.41 -7.45
CA ALA A 76 -16.58 -1.04 -7.91
C ALA A 76 -16.48 -0.04 -6.73
N ARG A 77 -17.29 -0.22 -5.67
CA ARG A 77 -17.20 0.60 -4.45
C ARG A 77 -15.86 0.42 -3.75
N ALA A 78 -15.41 -0.82 -3.57
CA ALA A 78 -14.10 -1.09 -2.94
C ALA A 78 -12.94 -0.49 -3.74
N GLN A 79 -12.99 -0.54 -5.07
CA GLN A 79 -12.00 0.11 -5.93
C GLN A 79 -12.05 1.64 -5.82
N ALA A 80 -13.24 2.23 -5.79
CA ALA A 80 -13.39 3.67 -5.63
C ALA A 80 -12.90 4.15 -4.25
N GLU A 81 -13.12 3.37 -3.20
CA GLU A 81 -12.63 3.66 -1.85
C GLU A 81 -11.10 3.55 -1.78
N ALA A 82 -10.51 2.52 -2.40
CA ALA A 82 -9.06 2.38 -2.49
C ALA A 82 -8.40 3.49 -3.34
N ALA A 83 -9.10 4.00 -4.35
CA ALA A 83 -8.65 5.09 -5.20
C ALA A 83 -8.93 6.49 -4.60
N ALA A 84 -9.64 6.57 -3.48
CA ALA A 84 -9.91 7.85 -2.84
C ALA A 84 -8.58 8.46 -2.34
N PRO A 85 -8.29 9.74 -2.66
CA PRO A 85 -7.06 10.37 -2.24
C PRO A 85 -6.97 10.39 -0.72
N LYS A 86 -5.91 9.80 -0.16
CA LYS A 86 -5.63 9.88 1.27
C LYS A 86 -5.54 11.36 1.69
N PRO A 87 -6.04 11.72 2.89
CA PRO A 87 -5.89 13.09 3.38
C PRO A 87 -4.40 13.44 3.46
N ARG A 88 -4.02 14.58 2.89
CA ARG A 88 -2.61 15.01 2.91
C ARG A 88 -2.14 15.12 4.37
N PRO A 89 -0.92 14.64 4.69
CA PRO A 89 -0.37 14.81 6.02
C PRO A 89 -0.31 16.30 6.40
N GLY A 90 -0.64 16.62 7.65
CA GLY A 90 -0.54 17.99 8.14
C GLY A 90 0.90 18.52 8.11
N GLN A 91 1.08 19.84 8.01
CA GLN A 91 2.42 20.46 7.92
C GLN A 91 3.35 20.05 9.08
N ALA A 92 2.82 19.82 10.28
CA ALA A 92 3.59 19.34 11.42
C ALA A 92 4.14 17.90 11.22
N ALA A 93 3.36 17.01 10.62
CA ALA A 93 3.79 15.65 10.32
C ALA A 93 4.90 15.65 9.25
N VAL A 94 4.75 16.49 8.23
CA VAL A 94 5.77 16.68 7.18
C VAL A 94 7.06 17.24 7.78
N ALA A 95 6.98 18.27 8.63
CA ALA A 95 8.15 18.86 9.28
C ALA A 95 8.90 17.86 10.16
N ARG A 96 8.17 17.04 10.95
CA ARG A 96 8.77 15.96 11.74
C ARG A 96 9.47 14.95 10.85
N ARG A 97 8.81 14.51 9.79
CA ARG A 97 9.35 13.55 8.83
C ARG A 97 10.63 14.04 8.16
N ILE A 98 10.68 15.31 7.76
CA ILE A 98 11.89 15.96 7.24
C ILE A 98 13.03 15.89 8.26
N GLY A 99 12.74 16.18 9.54
CA GLY A 99 13.73 16.11 10.62
C GLY A 99 14.26 14.69 10.84
N GLU A 100 13.38 13.68 10.82
CA GLU A 100 13.74 12.26 10.96
C GLU A 100 14.64 11.79 9.82
N LEU A 101 14.26 12.08 8.55
CA LEU A 101 15.05 11.71 7.37
C LEU A 101 16.40 12.43 7.36
N ARG A 102 16.41 13.74 7.66
CA ARG A 102 17.64 14.53 7.72
C ARG A 102 18.59 13.99 8.79
N ALA A 103 18.10 13.70 9.99
CA ALA A 103 18.93 13.14 11.05
C ALA A 103 19.54 11.79 10.65
N ALA A 104 18.74 10.89 10.08
CA ALA A 104 19.19 9.57 9.63
C ALA A 104 20.27 9.67 8.52
N LEU A 105 20.02 10.46 7.48
CA LEU A 105 20.94 10.61 6.35
C LEU A 105 22.23 11.33 6.73
N LEU A 106 22.18 12.28 7.69
CA LEU A 106 23.38 12.93 8.19
C LEU A 106 24.28 11.96 8.98
N ARG A 107 23.70 11.03 9.76
CA ARG A 107 24.49 9.98 10.44
C ARG A 107 25.21 9.08 9.43
N LEU A 108 24.52 8.69 8.36
CA LEU A 108 25.11 7.92 7.27
C LEU A 108 26.20 8.72 6.53
N GLY A 109 25.95 10.01 6.27
CA GLY A 109 26.92 10.94 5.70
C GLY A 109 28.21 11.02 6.50
N TRP A 110 28.10 11.11 7.82
CA TRP A 110 29.26 11.19 8.70
C TRP A 110 30.00 9.84 8.80
N ASP A 111 29.26 8.75 8.95
CA ASP A 111 29.81 7.39 8.97
C ASP A 111 30.58 7.03 7.69
N GLU A 112 30.15 7.57 6.54
CA GLU A 112 30.87 7.46 5.28
C GLU A 112 32.11 8.35 5.25
N ALA A 113 32.00 9.62 5.66
CA ALA A 113 33.13 10.56 5.65
C ALA A 113 34.27 10.17 6.60
N GLU A 114 33.97 9.49 7.71
CA GLU A 114 34.99 8.98 8.64
C GLU A 114 35.70 7.71 8.13
N ARG A 115 35.13 7.01 7.13
CA ARG A 115 35.74 5.81 6.55
C ARG A 115 36.56 6.16 5.31
N PRO A 116 37.84 5.75 5.25
CA PRO A 116 38.56 5.82 3.99
C PRO A 116 37.83 4.95 2.96
N GLU A 117 37.65 5.46 1.74
CA GLU A 117 37.36 4.59 0.59
C GLU A 117 38.40 3.48 0.61
N SER A 118 37.99 2.22 0.80
CA SER A 118 38.91 1.12 0.57
C SER A 118 39.22 1.13 -0.92
N ASP A 119 40.32 1.77 -1.29
CA ASP A 119 40.75 1.95 -2.67
C ASP A 119 40.77 0.56 -3.33
N GLY A 120 39.86 0.36 -4.27
CA GLY A 120 39.69 -0.86 -5.04
C GLY A 120 40.77 -1.03 -6.10
N THR A 121 42.02 -0.66 -5.80
CA THR A 121 43.16 -0.86 -6.67
C THR A 121 44.34 -1.44 -5.88
N GLU A 122 44.33 -2.76 -5.76
CA GLU A 122 45.54 -3.54 -5.51
C GLU A 122 46.55 -3.23 -6.62
N MET A 123 47.52 -2.37 -6.36
CA MET A 123 48.85 -2.56 -6.95
C MET A 123 49.73 -3.22 -5.91
N ASP A 124 49.98 -4.51 -6.17
CA ASP A 124 51.03 -5.34 -5.61
C ASP A 124 52.31 -4.55 -5.32
N GLN A 125 52.63 -4.42 -4.04
CA GLN A 125 53.99 -4.64 -3.54
C GLN A 125 53.97 -4.87 -2.02
N GLY A 126 54.45 -6.04 -1.62
CA GLY A 126 54.37 -6.56 -0.27
C GLY A 126 55.02 -5.71 0.82
N GLY A 127 54.44 -5.80 2.02
CA GLY A 127 54.96 -5.27 3.27
C GLY A 127 53.97 -5.51 4.40
N GLU A 128 54.40 -6.25 5.42
CA GLU A 128 53.66 -6.55 6.66
C GLU A 128 53.27 -5.28 7.43
N SER A 129 52.05 -5.21 7.96
CA SER A 129 51.71 -5.06 9.40
C SER A 129 50.23 -4.71 9.58
N GLY A 130 49.64 -5.23 10.66
CA GLY A 130 48.22 -5.07 10.98
C GLY A 130 47.86 -3.76 11.71
N GLU A 131 46.56 -3.67 11.97
CA GLU A 131 45.84 -2.74 12.87
C GLU A 131 45.64 -1.29 12.40
N GLY A 132 44.36 -0.95 12.18
CA GLY A 132 43.83 0.41 12.06
C GLY A 132 43.37 0.76 10.66
N ALA A 133 42.05 0.71 10.40
CA ALA A 133 41.50 1.45 9.27
C ALA A 133 41.92 2.92 9.46
N ALA A 134 42.73 3.45 8.54
CA ALA A 134 43.23 4.82 8.65
C ALA A 134 42.03 5.78 8.64
N THR A 135 41.65 6.29 9.81
CA THR A 135 40.61 7.31 9.92
C THR A 135 41.04 8.52 9.10
N VAL A 136 40.16 8.99 8.23
CA VAL A 136 40.37 10.22 7.45
C VAL A 136 40.63 11.37 8.44
N ASP A 137 41.57 12.27 8.13
CA ASP A 137 41.76 13.43 8.99
C ASP A 137 40.46 14.24 9.11
N PHE A 138 40.25 14.84 10.29
CA PHE A 138 38.97 15.46 10.62
C PHE A 138 38.56 16.58 9.64
N GLU A 139 39.53 17.31 9.09
CA GLU A 139 39.30 18.38 8.13
C GLU A 139 38.75 17.83 6.80
N THR A 140 39.38 16.76 6.30
CA THR A 140 38.93 16.07 5.09
C THR A 140 37.57 15.43 5.30
N ALA A 141 37.34 14.75 6.43
CA ALA A 141 36.02 14.20 6.76
C ALA A 141 34.93 15.28 6.82
N CYS A 142 35.22 16.45 7.41
CA CYS A 142 34.26 17.56 7.44
C CYS A 142 33.95 18.13 6.05
N ARG A 143 34.96 18.23 5.18
CA ARG A 143 34.77 18.68 3.80
C ARG A 143 33.91 17.70 2.99
N ASP A 144 34.21 16.42 3.07
CA ASP A 144 33.47 15.38 2.34
C ASP A 144 32.01 15.29 2.85
N PHE A 145 31.84 15.38 4.18
CA PHE A 145 30.53 15.48 4.80
C PHE A 145 29.73 16.72 4.37
N ALA A 146 30.39 17.86 4.17
CA ALA A 146 29.71 19.10 3.75
C ALA A 146 29.08 18.97 2.36
N TYR A 147 29.74 18.27 1.42
CA TYR A 147 29.17 17.96 0.11
C TYR A 147 27.95 17.04 0.24
N ARG A 148 28.08 15.95 1.01
CA ARG A 148 26.98 15.02 1.26
C ARG A 148 25.76 15.69 1.88
N ARG A 149 25.96 16.62 2.81
CA ARG A 149 24.87 17.36 3.45
C ARG A 149 24.08 18.21 2.45
N ALA A 150 24.74 18.82 1.47
CA ALA A 150 24.05 19.60 0.44
C ALA A 150 23.15 18.69 -0.41
N ASP A 151 23.67 17.55 -0.86
CA ASP A 151 22.91 16.56 -1.65
C ASP A 151 21.73 15.99 -0.86
N ILE A 152 21.90 15.70 0.43
CA ILE A 152 20.83 15.26 1.33
C ILE A 152 19.72 16.30 1.42
N ASP A 153 20.08 17.57 1.59
CA ASP A 153 19.12 18.65 1.76
C ASP A 153 18.30 18.89 0.49
N GLU A 154 18.95 18.82 -0.67
CA GLU A 154 18.31 18.91 -1.98
C GLU A 154 17.35 17.74 -2.20
N LEU A 155 17.80 16.50 -1.96
CA LEU A 155 16.97 15.30 -2.14
C LEU A 155 15.73 15.30 -1.25
N ILE A 156 15.86 15.68 0.02
CA ILE A 156 14.70 15.78 0.94
C ILE A 156 13.72 16.87 0.47
N ALA A 157 14.22 17.97 -0.09
CA ALA A 157 13.38 19.05 -0.60
C ALA A 157 12.54 18.61 -1.80
N ASP A 158 13.13 17.83 -2.70
CA ASP A 158 12.44 17.24 -3.86
C ASP A 158 11.41 16.19 -3.43
N GLU A 159 11.81 15.26 -2.56
CA GLU A 159 10.95 14.17 -2.09
C GLU A 159 9.72 14.69 -1.32
N ARG A 160 9.86 15.80 -0.60
CA ARG A 160 8.75 16.48 0.10
C ARG A 160 7.59 16.85 -0.84
N ALA A 161 7.85 17.09 -2.12
CA ALA A 161 6.80 17.45 -3.08
C ALA A 161 5.84 16.27 -3.36
N SER A 162 6.23 15.03 -3.02
CA SER A 162 5.41 13.85 -3.19
C SER A 162 4.18 13.85 -2.25
N PRO A 163 2.97 13.56 -2.77
CA PRO A 163 1.78 13.40 -1.93
C PRO A 163 1.86 12.23 -0.95
N GLU A 164 2.77 11.28 -1.21
CA GLU A 164 2.96 10.03 -0.45
C GLU A 164 4.17 10.11 0.50
N PHE A 165 4.76 11.30 0.68
CA PHE A 165 5.99 11.52 1.47
C PHE A 165 5.98 10.90 2.88
N CYS A 166 4.81 10.84 3.51
CA CYS A 166 4.63 10.31 4.86
C CYS A 166 4.05 8.89 4.91
N ASP A 167 3.80 8.24 3.77
CA ASP A 167 3.09 6.95 3.71
C ASP A 167 4.04 5.76 3.94
N GLU A 168 5.28 5.87 3.48
CA GLU A 168 6.31 4.83 3.62
C GLU A 168 6.74 4.69 5.10
N PRO A 169 7.09 3.51 5.63
CA PRO A 169 7.77 3.39 6.92
C PRO A 169 9.07 4.20 6.95
N LEU A 170 9.50 4.69 8.13
CA LEU A 170 10.71 5.52 8.21
C LEU A 170 11.96 4.78 7.71
N ASP A 171 12.16 3.55 8.15
CA ASP A 171 13.35 2.77 7.80
C ASP A 171 13.45 2.50 6.30
N ASP A 172 12.33 2.17 5.65
CA ASP A 172 12.27 1.95 4.20
C ASP A 172 12.57 3.25 3.43
N HIS A 173 12.02 4.37 3.90
CA HIS A 173 12.24 5.68 3.30
C HIS A 173 13.72 6.12 3.44
N VAL A 174 14.31 5.93 4.63
CA VAL A 174 15.75 6.17 4.85
C VAL A 174 16.57 5.28 3.93
N ALA A 175 16.28 3.99 3.85
CA ALA A 175 17.02 3.05 3.02
C ALA A 175 16.95 3.41 1.53
N ARG A 176 15.77 3.78 1.03
CA ARG A 176 15.58 4.20 -0.36
C ARG A 176 16.35 5.46 -0.70
N LEU A 177 16.24 6.52 0.12
CA LEU A 177 17.00 7.76 -0.11
C LEU A 177 18.50 7.53 0.06
N ALA A 178 18.90 6.67 1.01
CA ALA A 178 20.30 6.38 1.22
C ALA A 178 20.93 5.65 0.02
N LEU A 179 20.22 4.69 -0.56
CA LEU A 179 20.62 4.03 -1.81
C LEU A 179 20.66 5.00 -2.99
N HIS A 180 19.73 5.95 -3.06
CA HIS A 180 19.74 7.01 -4.09
C HIS A 180 21.00 7.87 -3.99
N LEU A 181 21.41 8.23 -2.76
CA LEU A 181 22.65 8.93 -2.44
C LEU A 181 23.90 8.02 -2.49
N ARG A 182 23.73 6.74 -2.87
CA ARG A 182 24.80 5.75 -2.99
C ARG A 182 25.56 5.46 -1.69
N PHE A 183 24.90 5.60 -0.54
CA PHE A 183 25.49 5.14 0.71
C PHE A 183 25.73 3.62 0.68
N PRO A 184 26.82 3.13 1.29
CA PRO A 184 27.12 1.71 1.32
C PRO A 184 26.06 0.94 2.13
N PRO A 185 25.59 -0.23 1.63
CA PRO A 185 24.48 -0.95 2.25
C PRO A 185 24.75 -1.44 3.67
N GLY A 186 26.03 -1.63 4.03
CA GLY A 186 26.42 -2.05 5.37
C GLY A 186 26.05 -1.04 6.47
N GLY A 187 26.03 0.26 6.16
CA GLY A 187 25.65 1.31 7.11
C GLY A 187 24.14 1.51 7.21
N ILE A 188 23.40 1.29 6.12
CA ILE A 188 21.98 1.60 6.01
C ILE A 188 21.15 0.86 7.07
N GLY A 189 21.35 -0.45 7.25
CA GLY A 189 20.56 -1.24 8.20
C GLY A 189 20.79 -0.91 9.68
N ARG A 190 21.89 -0.21 10.00
CA ARG A 190 22.28 0.16 11.37
C ARG A 190 22.24 1.67 11.63
N TRP A 191 21.63 2.44 10.71
CA TRP A 191 21.55 3.90 10.82
C TRP A 191 21.03 4.40 12.19
N PRO A 192 20.11 3.71 12.90
CA PRO A 192 19.64 4.18 14.21
C PRO A 192 20.74 4.16 15.28
N ASP A 193 21.75 3.29 15.11
CA ASP A 193 22.84 3.08 16.05
C ASP A 193 24.09 3.91 15.71
N LEU A 194 24.09 4.60 14.57
CA LEU A 194 25.20 5.45 14.14
C LEU A 194 25.29 6.73 14.99
N PRO A 195 26.51 7.24 15.25
CA PRO A 195 26.68 8.48 16.00
C PRO A 195 26.13 9.69 15.22
N ASP A 196 25.62 10.67 15.95
CA ASP A 196 25.31 11.98 15.37
C ASP A 196 26.61 12.68 14.92
N PRO A 197 26.60 13.39 13.78
CA PRO A 197 27.75 14.17 13.35
C PRO A 197 28.12 15.23 14.40
N PRO A 198 29.43 15.50 14.61
CA PRO A 198 29.87 16.49 15.56
C PRO A 198 29.41 17.89 15.14
N ARG A 199 29.15 18.77 16.12
CA ARG A 199 28.65 20.13 15.86
C ARG A 199 29.53 20.94 14.90
N ALA A 200 30.84 20.73 14.98
CA ALA A 200 31.82 21.35 14.08
C ALA A 200 31.57 20.99 12.61
N ALA A 201 31.29 19.71 12.30
CA ALA A 201 30.95 19.25 10.95
C ALA A 201 29.59 19.77 10.46
N LEU A 202 28.69 20.13 11.38
CA LEU A 202 27.40 20.74 11.07
C LEU A 202 27.48 22.27 10.86
N SER A 203 28.64 22.90 11.02
CA SER A 203 28.80 24.33 10.72
C SER A 203 28.47 24.62 9.25
N ARG A 204 27.85 25.78 8.97
CA ARG A 204 27.58 26.24 7.59
C ARG A 204 28.76 26.97 6.97
N ASP A 205 29.62 27.53 7.80
CA ASP A 205 30.78 28.30 7.39
C ASP A 205 32.01 27.40 7.45
N LEU A 206 32.48 26.96 6.28
CA LEU A 206 33.74 26.19 6.13
C LEU A 206 34.96 26.96 6.67
N HIS A 207 34.83 28.25 6.98
CA HIS A 207 35.92 29.09 7.52
C HIS A 207 35.86 29.29 9.05
N ASP A 208 34.75 28.96 9.71
CA ASP A 208 34.53 29.14 11.16
C ASP A 208 34.63 27.83 11.95
N VAL A 209 34.95 26.71 11.30
CA VAL A 209 35.17 25.46 12.01
C VAL A 209 36.50 25.57 12.76
N ASP A 210 36.45 25.52 14.08
CA ASP A 210 37.66 25.44 14.91
C ASP A 210 38.23 24.01 14.83
N TRP A 211 39.03 23.78 13.80
CA TRP A 211 39.64 22.50 13.43
C TRP A 211 40.58 21.90 14.49
N ARG A 212 40.91 22.66 15.54
CA ARG A 212 41.83 22.25 16.62
C ARG A 212 41.15 21.58 17.80
N SER A 213 39.82 21.53 17.84
CA SER A 213 39.08 21.11 19.03
C SER A 213 38.70 19.62 19.10
N SER A 214 39.19 18.75 18.20
CA SER A 214 38.79 17.33 18.16
C SER A 214 39.93 16.30 18.00
N ALA A 215 41.15 16.65 18.46
CA ALA A 215 42.29 15.70 18.53
C ALA A 215 42.30 14.91 19.84
#